data_AF-A0A899FQ92-F1
#
_entry.id   AF-A0A899FQ92-F1
#
_cell.length_a   1.000
_cell.length_b   1.000
_cell.length_c   1.000
_cell.angle_alpha   90.00
_cell.angle_beta   90.00
_cell.angle_gamma   90.00
#
_symmetry.space_group_name_H-M   'P 1'
#
loop_
_entity.id
_entity.type
_entity.pdbx_description
1 polymer ?
#
loop_
_entity_poly.entity_id
_entity_poly.type
_entity_poly.pdbx_seq_one_letter_code
_entity_poly.pdbx_strand_id
1 'polypeptide(L)'
;MKNYGILLSIGKVGFFKRKSQSQYRFIHKITFQKLHLTKINYLKYNLQNLVLLKKISYEHVNRILFVFSRKYSSDLTIRKYHQLADNTIERILYALEQMQQDYPEKTIEVEYSQGVLTLDLGHHGTYVLNKQPPNKQIWVSSPISGPKRYDWIPSKDEKDGKWIYLRDNGILEDLFKSELKEIIGDLKTFYFVEKNCNILTIKMYF
;
A
#
# COMPACT_ATOMS: atom_id res chain seq x y z
N MET A 1 29.18 -75.14 13.04
CA MET A 1 28.68 -74.49 11.81
C MET A 1 27.55 -73.56 12.23
N LYS A 2 27.53 -72.23 12.06
CA LYS A 2 28.37 -71.25 11.36
C LYS A 2 28.43 -69.97 12.23
N ASN A 3 29.58 -69.31 12.19
CA ASN A 3 29.86 -67.98 12.72
C ASN A 3 29.09 -66.90 11.96
N TYR A 4 28.69 -65.84 12.66
CA TYR A 4 28.52 -64.51 12.07
C TYR A 4 29.17 -63.47 12.98
N GLY A 5 30.39 -63.08 12.62
CA GLY A 5 30.95 -61.78 12.97
C GLY A 5 31.06 -60.94 11.70
N ILE A 6 30.81 -59.63 11.80
CA ILE A 6 31.70 -58.52 11.39
C ILE A 6 30.97 -57.18 11.56
N LEU A 7 31.74 -56.22 12.08
CA LEU A 7 31.48 -54.82 12.36
C LEU A 7 31.24 -53.93 11.11
N LEU A 8 30.55 -52.80 11.38
CA LEU A 8 30.71 -51.43 10.86
C LEU A 8 30.49 -51.13 9.37
N SER A 9 29.52 -50.25 9.12
CA SER A 9 29.75 -49.04 8.32
C SER A 9 28.73 -47.95 8.67
N ILE A 10 29.27 -46.87 9.22
CA ILE A 10 28.61 -45.62 9.56
C ILE A 10 28.35 -44.86 8.25
N GLY A 11 27.12 -44.41 7.99
CA GLY A 11 26.92 -43.42 6.93
C GLY A 11 25.49 -43.20 6.48
N LYS A 12 24.97 -41.99 6.74
CA LYS A 12 23.88 -41.30 6.01
C LYS A 12 22.44 -41.70 6.36
N VAL A 13 22.04 -41.54 7.61
CA VAL A 13 20.63 -41.22 7.95
C VAL A 13 20.62 -40.04 8.93
N GLY A 14 21.02 -38.87 8.45
CA GLY A 14 21.15 -37.71 9.33
C GLY A 14 21.48 -36.42 8.61
N PHE A 15 20.84 -36.11 7.48
CA PHE A 15 21.07 -34.82 6.82
C PHE A 15 19.86 -34.24 6.09
N PHE A 16 18.65 -34.36 6.64
CA PHE A 16 17.53 -33.52 6.19
C PHE A 16 16.49 -33.38 7.30
N LYS A 17 16.83 -32.73 8.42
CA LYS A 17 15.82 -32.23 9.36
C LYS A 17 16.44 -31.16 10.25
N ARG A 18 16.27 -29.91 9.83
CA ARG A 18 16.01 -28.72 10.68
C ARG A 18 16.06 -27.46 9.80
N LYS A 19 15.08 -27.30 8.91
CA LYS A 19 14.62 -25.93 8.63
C LYS A 19 13.93 -25.47 9.92
N SER A 20 14.35 -24.34 10.47
CA SER A 20 13.83 -23.85 11.75
C SER A 20 12.31 -23.67 11.67
N GLN A 21 11.61 -23.86 12.78
CA GLN A 21 10.15 -23.71 12.84
C GLN A 21 9.70 -22.30 12.41
N SER A 22 10.58 -21.29 12.52
CA SER A 22 10.35 -19.95 11.97
C SER A 22 10.32 -19.93 10.44
N GLN A 23 11.19 -20.69 9.76
CA GLN A 23 11.21 -20.79 8.31
C GLN A 23 9.94 -21.48 7.78
N TYR A 24 9.46 -22.54 8.43
CA TYR A 24 8.19 -23.19 8.04
C TYR A 24 6.99 -22.27 8.26
N ARG A 25 6.92 -21.57 9.40
CA ARG A 25 5.87 -20.57 9.66
C ARG A 25 5.92 -19.42 8.65
N PHE A 26 7.11 -19.01 8.25
CA PHE A 26 7.33 -17.96 7.25
C PHE A 26 6.88 -18.39 5.86
N ILE A 27 7.31 -19.57 5.41
CA ILE A 27 6.88 -20.13 4.11
C ILE A 27 5.36 -20.30 4.11
N HIS A 28 4.79 -20.94 5.12
CA HIS A 28 3.34 -21.14 5.21
C HIS A 28 2.57 -19.81 5.20
N LYS A 29 3.08 -18.78 5.87
CA LYS A 29 2.47 -17.43 5.86
C LYS A 29 2.53 -16.79 4.47
N ILE A 30 3.67 -16.86 3.77
CA ILE A 30 3.80 -16.33 2.40
C ILE A 30 2.94 -17.11 1.42
N THR A 31 2.94 -18.45 1.50
CA THR A 31 2.13 -19.30 0.62
C THR A 31 0.64 -19.03 0.83
N PHE A 32 0.21 -18.86 2.08
CA PHE A 32 -1.16 -18.49 2.41
C PHE A 32 -1.53 -17.09 1.89
N GLN A 33 -0.68 -16.09 2.08
CA GLN A 33 -0.89 -14.74 1.55
C GLN A 33 -0.98 -14.74 0.02
N LYS A 34 -0.07 -15.44 -0.67
CA LYS A 34 -0.11 -15.61 -2.13
C LYS A 34 -1.38 -16.29 -2.61
N LEU A 35 -1.76 -17.41 -1.99
CA LEU A 35 -3.01 -18.13 -2.30
C LEU A 35 -4.23 -17.23 -2.12
N HIS A 36 -4.28 -16.49 -1.01
CA HIS A 36 -5.36 -15.55 -0.74
C HIS A 36 -5.41 -14.50 -1.85
N LEU A 37 -4.29 -13.80 -2.16
CA LEU A 37 -4.20 -12.76 -3.19
C LEU A 37 -4.65 -13.24 -4.57
N THR A 38 -4.26 -14.47 -4.93
CA THR A 38 -4.64 -15.08 -6.20
C THR A 38 -6.16 -15.28 -6.29
N LYS A 39 -6.79 -15.66 -5.17
CA LYS A 39 -8.24 -15.88 -5.08
C LYS A 39 -9.05 -14.58 -5.23
N ILE A 40 -8.59 -13.45 -4.67
CA ILE A 40 -9.26 -12.14 -4.91
C ILE A 40 -9.03 -11.64 -6.30
N ASN A 41 -7.81 -11.79 -6.85
CA ASN A 41 -7.57 -11.38 -8.23
C ASN A 41 -8.49 -12.13 -9.20
N TYR A 42 -8.69 -13.43 -8.97
CA TYR A 42 -9.65 -14.24 -9.70
C TYR A 42 -11.10 -13.76 -9.50
N LEU A 43 -11.52 -13.50 -8.26
CA LEU A 43 -12.86 -12.98 -7.96
C LEU A 43 -13.10 -11.60 -8.57
N LYS A 44 -12.12 -10.70 -8.51
CA LYS A 44 -12.17 -9.36 -9.07
C LYS A 44 -12.32 -9.41 -10.59
N TYR A 45 -11.54 -10.26 -11.27
CA TYR A 45 -11.65 -10.49 -12.71
C TYR A 45 -13.03 -11.02 -13.11
N ASN A 46 -13.54 -12.03 -12.39
CA ASN A 46 -14.86 -12.58 -12.68
C ASN A 46 -16.00 -11.59 -12.43
N LEU A 47 -15.93 -10.81 -11.35
CA LEU A 47 -16.93 -9.78 -11.06
C LEU A 47 -16.93 -8.68 -12.13
N GLN A 48 -15.77 -8.25 -12.60
CA GLN A 48 -15.66 -7.31 -13.73
C GLN A 48 -16.26 -7.88 -15.01
N ASN A 49 -16.05 -9.17 -15.30
CA ASN A 49 -16.66 -9.86 -16.44
C ASN A 49 -18.19 -9.95 -16.33
N LEU A 50 -18.76 -10.12 -15.12
CA LEU A 50 -20.21 -10.14 -14.93
C LEU A 50 -20.86 -8.78 -15.23
N VAL A 51 -20.15 -7.68 -14.98
CA VAL A 51 -20.60 -6.33 -15.34
C VAL A 51 -20.53 -6.09 -16.85
N LEU A 52 -19.44 -6.52 -17.50
CA LEU A 52 -19.29 -6.48 -18.95
C LEU A 52 -20.43 -7.25 -19.66
N LEU A 53 -20.85 -8.38 -19.08
CA LEU A 53 -21.99 -9.16 -19.57
C LEU A 53 -23.36 -8.56 -19.19
N LYS A 54 -23.40 -7.37 -18.56
CA LYS A 54 -24.60 -6.70 -18.03
C LYS A 54 -25.44 -7.56 -17.08
N LYS A 55 -24.86 -8.62 -16.51
CA LYS A 55 -25.54 -9.54 -15.58
C LYS A 55 -25.71 -8.96 -14.18
N ILE A 56 -24.94 -7.91 -13.86
CA ILE A 56 -24.95 -7.28 -12.55
C ILE A 56 -24.58 -5.79 -12.71
N SER A 57 -25.15 -4.91 -11.88
CA SER A 57 -24.81 -3.49 -11.92
C SER A 57 -23.42 -3.22 -11.33
N TYR A 58 -22.76 -2.16 -11.82
CA TYR A 58 -21.49 -1.68 -11.26
C TYR A 58 -21.56 -1.45 -9.74
N GLU A 59 -22.71 -1.01 -9.24
CA GLU A 59 -22.95 -0.77 -7.82
C GLU A 59 -22.87 -2.06 -6.98
N HIS A 60 -23.43 -3.17 -7.47
CA HIS A 60 -23.34 -4.47 -6.81
C HIS A 60 -21.90 -5.01 -6.80
N VAL A 61 -21.16 -4.85 -7.90
CA VAL A 61 -19.73 -5.22 -7.93
C VAL A 61 -18.92 -4.35 -6.99
N ASN A 62 -19.18 -3.05 -6.92
CA ASN A 62 -18.51 -2.17 -5.98
C ASN A 62 -18.79 -2.56 -4.52
N ARG A 63 -20.03 -2.97 -4.16
CA ARG A 63 -20.31 -3.52 -2.82
C ARG A 63 -19.54 -4.81 -2.54
N ILE A 64 -19.45 -5.71 -3.50
CA ILE A 64 -18.72 -6.97 -3.31
C ILE A 64 -17.22 -6.70 -3.18
N LEU A 65 -16.65 -5.87 -4.06
CA LEU A 65 -15.26 -5.43 -3.99
C LEU A 65 -14.97 -4.69 -2.69
N PHE A 66 -15.89 -3.86 -2.21
CA PHE A 66 -15.78 -3.18 -0.92
C PHE A 66 -15.59 -4.17 0.23
N VAL A 67 -16.41 -5.22 0.29
CA VAL A 67 -16.32 -6.26 1.33
C VAL A 67 -14.99 -7.00 1.26
N PHE A 68 -14.54 -7.38 0.05
CA PHE A 68 -13.26 -8.07 -0.13
C PHE A 68 -12.05 -7.18 0.20
N SER A 69 -12.03 -5.95 -0.29
CA SER A 69 -10.98 -4.96 -0.04
C SER A 69 -10.84 -4.64 1.45
N ARG A 70 -11.98 -4.49 2.14
CA ARG A 70 -11.98 -4.21 3.59
C ARG A 70 -11.45 -5.38 4.40
N LYS A 71 -11.80 -6.61 4.02
CA LYS A 71 -11.22 -7.82 4.64
C LYS A 71 -9.69 -7.83 4.51
N TYR A 72 -9.17 -7.43 3.35
CA TYR A 72 -7.73 -7.35 3.10
C TYR A 72 -6.99 -6.35 3.97
N SER A 73 -7.52 -5.14 4.08
CA SER A 73 -6.99 -4.11 4.98
C SER A 73 -6.96 -4.63 6.44
N SER A 74 -8.03 -5.30 6.87
CA SER A 74 -8.11 -5.88 8.21
C SER A 74 -7.14 -7.04 8.46
N ASP A 75 -6.69 -7.76 7.42
CA ASP A 75 -5.76 -8.90 7.53
C ASP A 75 -4.28 -8.46 7.64
N LEU A 76 -3.97 -7.17 7.44
CA LEU A 76 -2.61 -6.64 7.64
C LEU A 76 -2.14 -6.87 9.08
N THR A 77 -0.89 -7.31 9.27
CA THR A 77 -0.32 -7.27 10.62
C THR A 77 -0.07 -5.83 11.04
N ILE A 78 -0.19 -5.52 12.33
CA ILE A 78 0.05 -4.15 12.84
C ILE A 78 1.43 -3.62 12.41
N ARG A 79 2.46 -4.46 12.47
CA ARG A 79 3.81 -4.13 11.99
C ARG A 79 3.85 -3.78 10.50
N LYS A 80 3.15 -4.54 9.65
CA LYS A 80 3.12 -4.30 8.21
C LYS A 80 2.35 -3.02 7.89
N TYR A 81 1.25 -2.77 8.60
CA TYR A 81 0.53 -1.51 8.53
C TYR A 81 1.45 -0.33 8.84
N HIS A 82 2.18 -0.36 9.97
CA HIS A 82 3.11 0.72 10.32
C HIS A 82 4.14 0.95 9.22
N GLN A 83 4.81 -0.11 8.75
CA GLN A 83 5.79 0.01 7.65
C GLN A 83 5.22 0.67 6.39
N LEU A 84 3.99 0.33 6.01
CA LEU A 84 3.34 0.89 4.82
C LEU A 84 2.90 2.34 5.05
N ALA A 85 2.25 2.61 6.18
CA ALA A 85 1.75 3.94 6.51
C ALA A 85 2.90 4.93 6.75
N ASP A 86 3.95 4.52 7.45
CA ASP A 86 5.14 5.34 7.69
C ASP A 86 5.82 5.69 6.37
N ASN A 87 6.08 4.70 5.50
CA ASN A 87 6.68 4.95 4.20
C ASN A 87 5.84 5.88 3.31
N THR A 88 4.51 5.73 3.31
CA THR A 88 3.62 6.63 2.56
C THR A 88 3.68 8.05 3.12
N ILE A 89 3.58 8.21 4.44
CA ILE A 89 3.59 9.54 5.07
C ILE A 89 4.95 10.22 4.90
N GLU A 90 6.06 9.49 5.03
CA GLU A 90 7.42 10.02 4.79
C GLU A 90 7.59 10.56 3.36
N ARG A 91 7.06 9.84 2.36
CA ARG A 91 7.10 10.29 0.96
C ARG A 91 6.26 11.53 0.73
N ILE A 92 5.06 11.59 1.34
CA ILE A 92 4.20 12.78 1.27
C ILE A 92 4.87 13.96 1.98
N LEU A 93 5.41 13.74 3.18
CA LEU A 93 6.11 14.76 3.95
C LEU A 93 7.25 15.39 3.14
N TYR A 94 8.13 14.55 2.58
CA TYR A 94 9.22 15.02 1.74
C TYR A 94 8.73 15.88 0.57
N ALA A 95 7.70 15.43 -0.15
CA ALA A 95 7.14 16.18 -1.27
C ALA A 95 6.54 17.53 -0.85
N LEU A 96 5.90 17.59 0.33
CA LEU A 96 5.34 18.82 0.88
C LEU A 96 6.41 19.79 1.39
N GLU A 97 7.47 19.30 2.03
CA GLU A 97 8.62 20.11 2.43
C GLU A 97 9.32 20.73 1.22
N GLN A 98 9.45 19.98 0.12
CA GLN A 98 9.96 20.53 -1.15
C GLN A 98 9.01 21.58 -1.73
N MET A 99 7.71 21.32 -1.73
CA MET A 99 6.70 22.29 -2.16
C MET A 99 6.77 23.59 -1.34
N GLN A 100 6.96 23.52 -0.03
CA GLN A 100 7.14 24.68 0.83
C GLN A 100 8.37 25.51 0.42
N GLN A 101 9.47 24.86 0.00
CA GLN A 101 10.68 25.54 -0.48
C GLN A 101 10.51 26.15 -1.88
N ASP A 102 9.76 25.49 -2.76
CA ASP A 102 9.60 25.89 -4.16
C ASP A 102 8.66 27.09 -4.38
N TYR A 103 7.82 27.37 -3.39
CA TYR A 103 6.81 28.43 -3.39
C TYR A 103 6.88 29.27 -2.10
N PRO A 104 8.02 29.94 -1.82
CA PRO A 104 8.22 30.71 -0.59
C PRO A 104 7.27 31.91 -0.47
N GLU A 105 6.65 32.33 -1.57
CA GLU A 105 5.61 33.37 -1.59
C GLU A 105 4.24 32.88 -1.11
N LYS A 106 4.05 31.56 -0.95
CA LYS A 106 2.81 30.95 -0.46
C LYS A 106 2.93 30.66 1.04
N THR A 107 1.83 30.83 1.76
CA THR A 107 1.71 30.43 3.16
C THR A 107 1.51 28.92 3.24
N ILE A 108 2.62 28.17 3.16
CA ILE A 108 2.64 26.72 3.27
C ILE A 108 3.44 26.36 4.52
N GLU A 109 2.83 25.64 5.45
CA GLU A 109 3.51 25.10 6.62
C GLU A 109 3.21 23.60 6.75
N VAL A 110 4.27 22.81 6.95
CA VAL A 110 4.17 21.34 7.04
C VAL A 110 4.66 20.91 8.42
N GLU A 111 3.84 20.15 9.14
CA GLU A 111 4.19 19.57 10.43
C GLU A 111 3.86 18.08 10.43
N TYR A 112 4.77 17.23 10.92
CA TYR A 112 4.50 15.82 11.17
C TYR A 112 4.85 15.44 12.59
N SER A 113 3.85 15.05 13.37
CA SER A 113 4.00 14.67 14.78
C SER A 113 3.04 13.57 15.18
N GLN A 114 3.52 12.59 15.95
CA GLN A 114 2.71 11.49 16.52
C GLN A 114 1.82 10.76 15.50
N GLY A 115 2.27 10.64 14.24
CA GLY A 115 1.49 9.97 13.19
C GLY A 115 0.42 10.84 12.55
N VAL A 116 0.40 12.15 12.84
CA VAL A 116 -0.45 13.15 12.21
C VAL A 116 0.44 14.09 11.39
N LEU A 117 0.20 14.14 10.08
CA LEU A 117 0.78 15.13 9.18
C LEU A 117 -0.25 16.22 8.95
N THR A 118 0.12 17.46 9.21
CA THR A 118 -0.68 18.66 9.02
C THR A 118 -0.01 19.52 7.96
N LEU A 119 -0.79 19.97 6.99
CA LEU A 119 -0.38 20.90 5.94
C LEU A 119 -1.29 22.12 6.02
N ASP A 120 -0.78 23.23 6.52
CA ASP A 120 -1.47 24.51 6.49
C ASP A 120 -1.22 25.19 5.13
N LEU A 121 -2.30 25.56 4.45
CA LEU A 121 -2.29 26.25 3.16
C LEU A 121 -2.83 27.69 3.28
N GLY A 122 -2.83 28.24 4.50
CA GLY A 122 -3.30 29.58 4.82
C GLY A 122 -4.80 29.74 4.54
N HIS A 123 -5.15 30.68 3.66
CA HIS A 123 -6.55 30.96 3.30
C HIS A 123 -7.26 29.79 2.59
N HIS A 124 -6.51 28.80 2.09
CA HIS A 124 -7.08 27.60 1.47
C HIS A 124 -7.44 26.51 2.49
N GLY A 125 -7.18 26.74 3.78
CA GLY A 125 -7.49 25.82 4.87
C GLY A 125 -6.37 24.81 5.14
N THR A 126 -6.68 23.83 6.00
CA THR A 126 -5.69 22.88 6.52
C THR A 126 -6.01 21.47 6.04
N TYR A 127 -4.98 20.80 5.52
CA TYR A 127 -5.01 19.38 5.19
C TYR A 127 -4.44 18.56 6.35
N VAL A 128 -5.10 17.47 6.71
CA VAL A 128 -4.62 16.59 7.80
C VAL A 128 -4.63 15.13 7.35
N LEU A 129 -3.50 14.44 7.51
CA LEU A 129 -3.36 13.00 7.37
C LEU A 129 -3.07 12.41 8.73
N ASN A 130 -3.83 11.40 9.12
CA ASN A 130 -3.69 10.77 10.41
C ASN A 130 -3.60 9.25 10.25
N LYS A 131 -2.51 8.66 10.75
CA LYS A 131 -2.39 7.21 10.88
C LYS A 131 -3.39 6.72 11.92
N GLN A 132 -4.17 5.72 11.56
CA GLN A 132 -5.14 5.07 12.44
C GLN A 132 -4.78 3.59 12.65
N PRO A 133 -3.79 3.28 13.52
CA PRO A 133 -3.32 1.91 13.75
C PRO A 133 -4.40 0.90 14.15
N PRO A 134 -5.38 1.21 15.02
CA PRO A 134 -6.44 0.27 15.37
C PRO A 134 -7.24 -0.20 14.15
N ASN A 135 -7.45 0.71 13.20
CA ASN A 135 -8.22 0.45 11.98
C ASN A 135 -7.34 0.00 10.80
N LYS A 136 -6.01 0.14 10.92
CA LYS A 136 -5.02 -0.06 9.84
C LYS A 136 -5.28 0.82 8.63
N GLN A 137 -5.71 2.06 8.89
CA GLN A 137 -6.10 3.03 7.88
C GLN A 137 -5.22 4.28 7.92
N ILE A 138 -5.29 5.07 6.86
CA ILE A 138 -4.91 6.49 6.88
C ILE A 138 -6.18 7.31 6.74
N TRP A 139 -6.42 8.22 7.66
CA TRP A 139 -7.54 9.15 7.57
C TRP A 139 -7.04 10.48 7.03
N VAL A 140 -7.84 11.06 6.14
CA VAL A 140 -7.57 12.33 5.50
C VAL A 140 -8.69 13.28 5.86
N SER A 141 -8.34 14.51 6.23
CA SER A 141 -9.24 15.65 6.24
C SER A 141 -8.74 16.64 5.20
N SER A 142 -9.45 16.72 4.07
CA SER A 142 -9.17 17.70 3.01
C SER A 142 -10.02 18.96 3.22
N PRO A 143 -9.47 20.18 3.02
CA PRO A 143 -10.27 21.40 3.00
C PRO A 143 -11.19 21.50 1.78
N ILE A 144 -10.97 20.69 0.74
CA ILE A 144 -11.79 20.65 -0.48
C ILE A 144 -12.82 19.53 -0.40
N SER A 145 -12.37 18.28 -0.22
CA SER A 145 -13.25 17.10 -0.30
C SER A 145 -13.68 16.51 1.05
N GLY A 146 -13.27 17.14 2.15
CA GLY A 146 -13.65 16.72 3.50
C GLY A 146 -12.99 15.40 3.94
N PRO A 147 -13.60 14.68 4.90
CA PRO A 147 -12.98 13.52 5.52
C PRO A 147 -13.08 12.24 4.67
N LYS A 148 -11.96 11.54 4.50
CA LYS A 148 -11.85 10.26 3.80
C LYS A 148 -11.02 9.26 4.60
N ARG A 149 -11.29 7.97 4.41
CA ARG A 149 -10.62 6.87 5.13
C ARG A 149 -10.06 5.87 4.13
N TYR A 150 -8.75 5.74 4.12
CA TYR A 150 -8.05 4.93 3.13
C TYR A 150 -7.62 3.59 3.72
N ASP A 151 -7.88 2.55 2.96
CA ASP A 151 -7.50 1.17 3.24
C ASP A 151 -6.37 0.76 2.29
N TRP A 152 -5.35 0.07 2.79
CA TRP A 152 -4.28 -0.41 1.93
C TRP A 152 -4.72 -1.64 1.14
N ILE A 153 -4.69 -1.54 -0.18
CA ILE A 153 -5.03 -2.62 -1.10
C ILE A 153 -3.76 -3.05 -1.84
N PRO A 154 -3.28 -4.29 -1.62
CA PRO A 154 -2.09 -4.78 -2.30
C PRO A 154 -2.34 -4.91 -3.81
N SER A 155 -1.34 -4.55 -4.60
CA SER A 155 -1.25 -4.90 -6.02
C SER A 155 -0.71 -6.33 -6.17
N LYS A 156 -0.56 -6.81 -7.41
CA LYS A 156 0.05 -8.12 -7.72
C LYS A 156 1.39 -8.32 -6.99
N ASP A 157 2.11 -7.23 -6.77
CA ASP A 157 3.25 -7.14 -5.86
C ASP A 157 2.84 -6.38 -4.59
N GLU A 158 2.99 -6.99 -3.41
CA GLU A 158 2.64 -6.37 -2.11
C GLU A 158 3.41 -5.05 -1.82
N LYS A 159 4.47 -4.77 -2.60
CA LYS A 159 5.26 -3.54 -2.53
C LYS A 159 4.60 -2.38 -3.27
N ASP A 160 3.71 -2.65 -4.24
CA ASP A 160 3.08 -1.64 -5.11
C ASP A 160 1.58 -1.49 -4.84
N GLY A 161 1.15 -1.80 -3.61
CA GLY A 161 -0.22 -1.54 -3.19
C GLY A 161 -0.54 -0.05 -3.16
N LYS A 162 -1.83 0.26 -3.02
CA LYS A 162 -2.33 1.65 -2.98
C LYS A 162 -3.26 1.85 -1.79
N TRP A 163 -3.26 3.06 -1.26
CA TRP A 163 -4.25 3.51 -0.29
C TRP A 163 -5.52 3.90 -1.05
N ILE A 164 -6.61 3.16 -0.85
CA ILE A 164 -7.87 3.34 -1.60
C ILE A 164 -8.99 3.72 -0.64
N TYR A 165 -9.73 4.76 -0.99
CA TYR A 165 -10.98 5.10 -0.33
C TYR A 165 -12.08 4.21 -0.89
N LEU A 166 -12.58 3.28 -0.07
CA LEU A 166 -13.47 2.24 -0.56
C LEU A 166 -14.86 2.74 -0.99
N ARG A 167 -15.24 3.98 -0.64
CA ARG A 167 -16.57 4.52 -1.03
C ARG A 167 -16.63 4.87 -2.51
N ASP A 168 -15.58 5.49 -3.05
CA ASP A 168 -15.52 6.00 -4.43
C ASP A 168 -14.38 5.38 -5.24
N ASN A 169 -13.61 4.46 -4.66
CA ASN A 169 -12.39 3.87 -5.21
C ASN A 169 -11.28 4.90 -5.52
N GLY A 170 -11.35 6.09 -4.93
CA GLY A 170 -10.32 7.12 -5.07
C GLY A 170 -9.01 6.66 -4.44
N ILE A 171 -7.90 6.96 -5.11
CA ILE A 171 -6.55 6.67 -4.64
C ILE A 171 -6.05 7.89 -3.84
N LEU A 172 -5.40 7.65 -2.70
CA LEU A 172 -4.87 8.72 -1.85
C LEU A 172 -3.92 9.63 -2.62
N GLU A 173 -2.97 9.03 -3.33
CA GLU A 173 -1.98 9.74 -4.14
C GLU A 173 -2.62 10.65 -5.20
N ASP A 174 -3.66 10.15 -5.88
CA ASP A 174 -4.33 10.88 -6.95
C ASP A 174 -5.14 12.05 -6.38
N LEU A 175 -5.81 11.86 -5.23
CA LEU A 175 -6.53 12.93 -4.54
C LEU A 175 -5.59 14.06 -4.14
N PHE A 176 -4.48 13.69 -3.48
CA PHE A 176 -3.48 14.64 -3.01
C PHE A 176 -2.97 15.50 -4.18
N LYS A 177 -2.64 14.84 -5.28
CA LYS A 177 -2.14 15.51 -6.48
C LYS A 177 -3.17 16.44 -7.11
N SER A 178 -4.43 16.00 -7.25
CA SER A 178 -5.46 16.83 -7.88
C SER A 178 -5.78 18.07 -7.05
N GLU A 179 -5.93 17.90 -5.74
CA GLU A 179 -6.33 18.99 -4.84
C GLU A 179 -5.18 19.99 -4.62
N LEU A 180 -3.95 19.53 -4.44
CA LEU A 180 -2.81 20.45 -4.32
C LEU A 180 -2.54 21.21 -5.62
N LYS A 181 -2.77 20.57 -6.78
CA LYS A 181 -2.71 21.27 -8.07
C LYS A 181 -3.79 22.37 -8.17
N GLU A 182 -4.99 22.12 -7.67
CA GLU A 182 -6.06 23.12 -7.66
C GLU A 182 -5.72 24.32 -6.76
N ILE A 183 -5.10 24.08 -5.59
CA ILE A 183 -4.78 25.12 -4.61
C ILE A 183 -3.54 25.94 -5.02
N ILE A 184 -2.46 25.25 -5.40
CA ILE A 184 -1.16 25.89 -5.67
C ILE A 184 -1.04 26.37 -7.12
N GLY A 185 -1.82 25.79 -8.05
CA GLY A 185 -1.70 25.99 -9.49
C GLY A 185 -0.87 24.88 -10.15
N ASP A 186 -0.36 25.12 -11.36
CA ASP A 186 0.52 24.14 -12.02
C ASP A 186 1.77 23.90 -11.15
N LEU A 187 1.78 22.74 -10.49
CA LEU A 187 2.92 22.24 -9.74
C LEU A 187 4.12 22.17 -10.69
N LYS A 188 5.24 22.79 -10.32
CA LYS A 188 6.50 22.65 -11.06
C LYS A 188 6.76 21.15 -11.26
N THR A 189 6.90 20.72 -12.51
CA THR A 189 7.14 19.32 -12.83
C THR A 189 8.49 18.89 -12.23
N PHE A 190 8.47 18.05 -11.20
CA PHE A 190 9.68 17.42 -10.68
C PHE A 190 10.19 16.35 -11.66
N TYR A 191 11.47 16.45 -12.05
CA TYR A 191 12.19 15.41 -12.77
C TYR A 191 13.12 14.69 -11.80
N PHE A 192 12.88 13.40 -11.52
CA PHE A 192 13.95 12.53 -11.06
C PHE A 192 14.80 12.12 -12.27
N VAL A 193 16.08 12.50 -12.27
CA VAL A 193 17.05 11.89 -13.20
C VAL A 193 17.44 10.54 -12.64
N GLU A 194 16.76 9.47 -13.06
CA GLU A 194 17.34 8.13 -12.98
C GLU A 194 18.46 8.04 -14.03
N LYS A 195 19.72 8.05 -13.58
CA LYS A 195 20.81 7.50 -14.40
C LYS A 195 20.59 5.99 -14.50
N ASN A 196 19.82 5.53 -15.49
CA ASN A 196 20.01 4.25 -16.19
C ASN A 196 19.10 4.16 -17.45
N CYS A 197 19.76 4.24 -18.62
CA CYS A 197 19.37 3.76 -19.96
C CYS A 197 17.98 4.09 -20.55
N ASN A 198 18.01 5.01 -21.53
CA ASN A 198 17.34 4.97 -22.86
C ASN A 198 15.82 4.80 -23.01
N ILE A 199 14.98 5.10 -22.02
CA ILE A 199 13.53 5.33 -22.28
C ILE A 199 13.05 6.55 -21.47
N LEU A 200 12.70 7.63 -22.17
CA LEU A 200 12.01 8.80 -21.61
C LEU A 200 10.60 8.38 -21.18
N THR A 201 10.46 7.94 -19.93
CA THR A 201 9.15 7.77 -19.29
C THR A 201 8.97 8.89 -18.28
N ILE A 202 8.04 9.81 -18.55
CA ILE A 202 7.62 10.82 -17.57
C ILE A 202 6.92 10.09 -16.43
N LYS A 203 7.57 9.96 -15.28
CA LYS A 203 6.99 9.44 -14.04
C LYS A 203 7.15 10.49 -12.95
N MET A 204 6.04 11.13 -12.59
CA MET A 204 5.95 11.78 -11.28
C MET A 204 5.91 10.66 -10.24
N TYR A 205 7.06 10.41 -9.62
CA TYR A 205 7.08 9.81 -8.30
C TYR A 205 7.20 10.96 -7.30
N PHE A 206 6.36 10.92 -6.27
CA PHE A 206 6.55 11.65 -5.01
C PHE A 206 8.01 11.72 -4.62
#